data_AF-A0AAU5KHB8-F1
#
_entry.id   AF-A0AAU5KHB8-F1
#
_cell.length_a   1.000
_cell.length_b   1.000
_cell.length_c   1.000
_cell.angle_alpha   90.00
_cell.angle_beta   90.00
_cell.angle_gamma   90.00
#
_symmetry.space_group_name_H-M   'P 1'
#
loop_
_entity.id
_entity.type
_entity.pdbx_description
1 polymer ?
#
loop_
_entity_poly.entity_id
_entity_poly.type
_entity_poly.pdbx_seq_one_letter_code
_entity_poly.pdbx_strand_id
1 'polypeptide(L)'
;MARLEFEQLTTDELPGRIGRESPPPGHGRRRLLVWGVLAALVAGAAVTGFWWKPWQSVQLPQSACWGELGPADYRVLAGPDGRAKATTRGGIDGPVANGLLLSSCRLVWNDKHHSSMLSVSIGSADGTDVADDQRLLGSTLRQVGFGPDVTGWFAPGTGPMALQFACAYQQAAAAAKPSPYLRIVVASADLGTASTGSVRAAYADIALKLAKATARRIPCTNQLRMLDQPPALPAG
;
A
#
# COMPACT_ATOMS: atom_id res chain seq x y z
N MET A 1 -1.91 -37.59 -18.82
CA MET A 1 -0.56 -38.17 -18.66
C MET A 1 0.46 -37.13 -19.11
N ALA A 2 1.20 -36.55 -18.17
CA ALA A 2 2.51 -35.93 -18.38
C ALA A 2 3.10 -35.68 -17.00
N ARG A 3 4.09 -36.50 -16.65
CA ARG A 3 4.81 -36.58 -15.38
C ARG A 3 6.09 -35.77 -15.59
N LEU A 4 6.30 -34.69 -14.83
CA LEU A 4 7.57 -33.98 -14.83
C LEU A 4 8.30 -34.37 -13.55
N GLU A 5 9.27 -35.26 -13.74
CA GLU A 5 10.30 -35.65 -12.77
C GLU A 5 11.28 -34.49 -12.60
N PHE A 6 11.57 -34.12 -11.36
CA PHE A 6 12.70 -33.26 -11.03
C PHE A 6 13.73 -34.13 -10.32
N GLU A 7 14.83 -34.40 -11.01
CA GLU A 7 16.00 -35.09 -10.50
C GLU A 7 16.62 -34.32 -9.33
N GLN A 8 16.87 -35.05 -8.26
CA GLN A 8 17.74 -34.64 -7.16
C GLN A 8 19.20 -34.80 -7.59
N LEU A 9 20.01 -33.76 -7.41
CA LEU A 9 21.47 -33.86 -7.40
C LEU A 9 21.96 -33.69 -5.96
N THR A 10 22.24 -34.82 -5.34
CA THR A 10 23.07 -34.99 -4.14
C THR A 10 24.55 -35.16 -4.51
N THR A 11 25.41 -35.12 -3.49
CA THR A 11 26.85 -35.46 -3.44
C THR A 11 27.76 -34.36 -4.03
N ASP A 12 28.82 -33.89 -3.37
CA ASP A 12 29.83 -34.71 -2.70
C ASP A 12 30.64 -33.97 -1.60
N GLU A 13 31.22 -34.80 -0.73
CA GLU A 13 32.19 -34.49 0.34
C GLU A 13 33.52 -33.92 -0.17
N LEU A 14 34.25 -33.16 0.68
CA LEU A 14 35.59 -33.58 1.15
C LEU A 14 36.16 -32.63 2.24
N PRO A 15 36.98 -33.15 3.18
CA PRO A 15 37.47 -32.44 4.35
C PRO A 15 38.90 -31.88 4.14
N GLY A 16 39.10 -30.62 4.52
CA GLY A 16 40.42 -29.97 4.56
C GLY A 16 40.93 -29.80 5.98
N ARG A 17 41.74 -30.75 6.45
CA ARG A 17 42.43 -30.74 7.75
C ARG A 17 43.83 -30.15 7.57
N ILE A 18 44.05 -28.92 8.05
CA ILE A 18 45.37 -28.26 8.20
C ILE A 18 45.20 -27.39 9.45
N GLY A 19 46.05 -27.31 10.46
CA GLY A 19 47.38 -27.80 10.78
C GLY A 19 47.69 -27.12 12.12
N ARG A 20 48.12 -27.88 13.12
CA ARG A 20 48.54 -27.33 14.42
C ARG A 20 49.94 -26.75 14.24
N GLU A 21 50.10 -25.45 14.49
CA GLU A 21 51.39 -24.88 14.86
C GLU A 21 51.19 -23.97 16.08
N SER A 22 51.75 -24.39 17.20
CA SER A 22 51.95 -23.56 18.38
C SER A 22 53.39 -23.04 18.38
N PRO A 23 53.61 -21.72 18.47
CA PRO A 23 54.91 -21.17 18.88
C PRO A 23 54.94 -20.70 20.36
N PRO A 24 56.16 -20.45 20.90
CA PRO A 24 56.53 -20.62 22.31
C PRO A 24 56.24 -19.42 23.24
N PRO A 25 56.42 -19.56 24.58
CA PRO A 25 56.22 -18.47 25.53
C PRO A 25 57.42 -17.52 25.54
N GLY A 26 57.15 -16.22 25.40
CA GLY A 26 58.17 -15.18 25.40
C GLY A 26 57.69 -13.93 26.13
N HIS A 27 58.38 -13.63 27.24
CA HIS A 27 58.13 -12.50 28.13
C HIS A 27 58.17 -11.14 27.42
N GLY A 28 57.12 -10.34 27.63
CA GLY A 28 57.01 -8.98 27.08
C GLY A 28 55.95 -8.14 27.79
N ARG A 29 55.91 -8.21 29.13
CA ARG A 29 55.01 -7.42 29.97
C ARG A 29 55.51 -5.97 29.96
N ARG A 30 54.76 -5.07 29.30
CA ARG A 30 54.90 -3.58 29.22
C ARG A 30 55.18 -3.03 27.81
N ARG A 31 54.21 -3.15 26.89
CA ARG A 31 54.06 -2.21 25.73
C ARG A 31 52.72 -2.33 24.99
N LEU A 32 51.67 -2.77 25.68
CA LEU A 32 50.34 -3.05 25.10
C LEU A 32 49.24 -2.12 25.65
N LEU A 33 49.49 -0.82 25.75
CA LEU A 33 48.47 0.13 26.24
C LEU A 33 48.26 1.38 25.37
N VAL A 34 48.92 1.49 24.21
CA VAL A 34 48.78 2.70 23.36
C VAL A 34 48.12 2.41 22.00
N TRP A 35 48.08 1.15 21.53
CA TRP A 35 47.41 0.79 20.28
C TRP A 35 45.95 0.32 20.43
N GLY A 36 45.47 0.11 21.66
CA GLY A 36 44.11 -0.39 21.91
C GLY A 36 42.98 0.63 21.67
N VAL A 37 43.30 1.93 21.63
CA VAL A 37 42.28 2.99 21.50
C VAL A 37 41.93 3.30 20.04
N LEU A 38 42.83 3.04 19.09
CA LEU A 38 42.57 3.30 17.66
C LEU A 38 41.79 2.18 16.96
N ALA A 39 41.86 0.94 17.44
CA ALA A 39 41.05 -0.17 16.90
C ALA A 39 39.58 -0.14 17.39
N ALA A 40 39.31 0.46 18.55
CA ALA A 40 37.96 0.57 19.09
C ALA A 40 37.10 1.65 18.39
N LEU A 41 37.72 2.66 17.79
CA LEU A 41 37.00 3.71 17.04
C LEU A 41 36.67 3.30 15.59
N VAL A 42 37.42 2.39 14.99
CA VAL A 42 37.11 1.87 13.63
C VAL A 42 36.11 0.70 13.69
N ALA A 43 36.13 -0.11 14.76
CA ALA A 43 35.15 -1.18 14.95
C ALA A 43 33.76 -0.67 15.42
N GLY A 44 33.67 0.53 16.01
CA GLY A 44 32.41 1.13 16.44
C GLY A 44 31.57 1.75 15.31
N ALA A 45 32.19 2.08 14.17
CA ALA A 45 31.50 2.71 13.03
C ALA A 45 30.91 1.69 12.03
N ALA A 46 31.27 0.41 12.11
CA ALA A 46 30.89 -0.60 11.12
C ALA A 46 29.57 -1.33 11.44
N VAL A 47 29.01 -1.19 12.65
CA VAL A 47 27.78 -1.92 13.07
C VAL A 47 26.50 -1.10 12.82
N THR A 48 26.59 0.19 12.50
CA THR A 48 25.41 1.02 12.19
C THR A 48 24.99 0.98 10.71
N GLY A 49 25.79 0.37 9.83
CA GLY A 49 25.52 0.28 8.40
C GLY A 49 24.55 -0.82 7.95
N PHE A 50 24.23 -1.79 8.82
CA PHE A 50 23.46 -2.99 8.43
C PHE A 50 21.97 -2.96 8.81
N TRP A 51 21.47 -1.83 9.32
CA TRP A 51 20.04 -1.64 9.63
C TRP A 51 19.35 -0.63 8.73
N TRP A 52 19.99 -0.23 7.63
CA TRP A 52 19.35 0.60 6.63
C TRP A 52 18.36 -0.22 5.82
N LYS A 53 17.08 -0.05 6.16
CA LYS A 53 15.98 -0.79 5.61
C LYS A 53 15.48 -0.07 4.34
N PRO A 54 15.62 -0.66 3.13
CA PRO A 54 15.42 0.05 1.86
C PRO A 54 14.02 0.67 1.69
N TRP A 55 13.02 0.18 2.42
CA TRP A 55 11.67 0.77 2.47
C TRP A 55 11.57 2.13 3.17
N GLN A 56 12.62 2.62 3.84
CA GLN A 56 12.61 3.96 4.45
C GLN A 56 12.68 5.10 3.42
N SER A 57 12.95 4.82 2.15
CA SER A 57 13.17 5.85 1.12
C SER A 57 12.13 5.86 -0.01
N VAL A 58 10.88 5.53 0.28
CA VAL A 58 9.79 5.79 -0.68
C VAL A 58 9.52 7.29 -0.75
N GLN A 59 10.34 7.98 -1.54
CA GLN A 59 10.16 9.37 -1.91
C GLN A 59 9.00 9.45 -2.88
N LEU A 60 7.79 9.68 -2.35
CA LEU A 60 6.73 10.25 -3.15
C LEU A 60 6.85 11.78 -3.14
N PRO A 61 6.51 12.45 -4.25
CA PRO A 61 6.26 13.88 -4.22
C PRO A 61 5.23 14.19 -3.12
N GLN A 62 5.39 15.30 -2.39
CA GLN A 62 4.38 15.75 -1.41
C GLN A 62 2.99 15.94 -2.03
N SER A 63 2.90 16.05 -3.36
CA SER A 63 1.66 16.18 -4.13
C SER A 63 1.08 14.84 -4.63
N ALA A 64 1.68 13.70 -4.30
CA ALA A 64 1.18 12.39 -4.73
C ALA A 64 -0.26 12.18 -4.23
N CYS A 65 -1.14 11.74 -5.14
CA CYS A 65 -2.56 11.53 -4.85
C CYS A 65 -3.20 12.70 -4.11
N TRP A 66 -3.05 13.90 -4.69
CA TRP A 66 -3.63 15.15 -4.20
C TRP A 66 -3.10 15.62 -2.84
N GLY A 67 -1.99 15.05 -2.38
CA GLY A 67 -1.40 15.34 -1.07
C GLY A 67 -2.14 14.70 0.12
N GLU A 68 -3.12 13.82 -0.14
CA GLU A 68 -3.87 13.14 0.93
C GLU A 68 -3.17 11.85 1.39
N LEU A 69 -2.32 11.25 0.55
CA LEU A 69 -1.60 10.02 0.89
C LEU A 69 -0.14 10.33 1.23
N GLY A 70 0.35 9.75 2.33
CA GLY A 70 1.70 9.91 2.84
C GLY A 70 2.41 8.58 3.09
N PRO A 71 3.70 8.60 3.47
CA PRO A 71 4.57 7.43 3.59
C PRO A 71 4.02 6.23 4.35
N ALA A 72 3.18 6.45 5.35
CA ALA A 72 2.57 5.37 6.12
C ALA A 72 1.54 4.58 5.32
N ASP A 73 0.78 5.23 4.43
CA ASP A 73 -0.38 4.64 3.75
C ASP A 73 0.05 3.56 2.75
N TYR A 74 1.17 3.77 2.07
CA TYR A 74 1.69 2.86 1.05
C TYR A 74 2.86 2.02 1.54
N ARG A 75 3.27 2.11 2.80
CA ARG A 75 4.39 1.32 3.35
C ARG A 75 4.14 -0.18 3.21
N VAL A 76 2.92 -0.61 3.50
CA VAL A 76 2.50 -2.02 3.39
C VAL A 76 2.49 -2.48 1.93
N LEU A 77 2.32 -1.53 1.01
CA LEU A 77 2.28 -1.79 -0.42
C LEU A 77 3.70 -1.85 -0.99
N ALA A 78 4.60 -0.92 -0.62
CA ALA A 78 5.88 -0.61 -1.28
C ALA A 78 6.96 -1.69 -1.35
N GLY A 79 6.71 -2.93 -0.89
CA GLY A 79 7.61 -4.07 -1.07
C GLY A 79 9.04 -3.81 -0.60
N PRO A 80 10.02 -4.65 -0.97
CA PRO A 80 11.42 -4.48 -0.54
C PRO A 80 12.17 -3.35 -1.27
N ASP A 81 11.77 -2.99 -2.49
CA ASP A 81 12.55 -2.11 -3.38
C ASP A 81 12.31 -0.60 -3.17
N GLY A 82 11.31 -0.23 -2.37
CA GLY A 82 11.23 1.07 -1.69
C GLY A 82 11.13 2.32 -2.56
N ARG A 83 10.86 2.24 -3.88
CA ARG A 83 10.68 3.43 -4.75
C ARG A 83 9.41 3.33 -5.60
N ALA A 84 8.57 4.36 -5.50
CA ALA A 84 7.34 4.49 -6.27
C ALA A 84 7.25 5.87 -6.93
N LYS A 85 6.55 5.95 -8.07
CA LYS A 85 6.15 7.21 -8.70
C LYS A 85 4.64 7.36 -8.68
N ALA A 86 4.17 8.59 -8.53
CA ALA A 86 2.75 8.92 -8.56
C ALA A 86 2.38 9.64 -9.85
N THR A 87 1.31 9.18 -10.49
CA THR A 87 0.64 9.85 -11.59
C THR A 87 -0.78 10.20 -11.14
N THR A 88 -1.14 11.48 -11.21
CA THR A 88 -2.46 11.96 -10.77
C THR A 88 -3.17 12.64 -11.93
N ARG A 89 -4.48 12.39 -12.06
CA ARG A 89 -5.37 13.01 -13.04
C ARG A 89 -6.57 13.60 -12.31
N GLY A 90 -6.86 14.88 -12.56
CA GLY A 90 -7.90 15.62 -11.86
C GLY A 90 -7.50 16.02 -10.44
N GLY A 91 -8.34 16.80 -9.76
CA GLY A 91 -8.28 17.10 -8.32
C GLY A 91 -9.36 16.34 -7.55
N ILE A 92 -9.25 16.13 -6.23
CA ILE A 92 -10.37 15.58 -5.44
C ILE A 92 -11.62 16.46 -5.56
N ASP A 93 -11.38 17.76 -5.70
CA ASP A 93 -12.31 18.86 -5.96
C ASP A 93 -12.43 19.21 -7.45
N GLY A 94 -12.00 18.31 -8.35
CA GLY A 94 -12.03 18.55 -9.78
C GLY A 94 -13.43 18.93 -10.27
N PRO A 95 -13.54 19.79 -11.29
CA PRO A 95 -14.84 20.19 -11.81
C PRO A 95 -15.62 18.95 -12.26
N VAL A 96 -16.88 18.87 -11.86
CA VAL A 96 -17.79 17.81 -12.29
C VAL A 96 -18.17 18.09 -13.74
N ALA A 97 -17.42 17.50 -14.67
CA ALA A 97 -17.71 17.61 -16.09
C ALA A 97 -18.83 16.62 -16.46
N ASN A 98 -19.91 17.11 -17.06
CA ASN A 98 -21.07 16.30 -17.46
C ASN A 98 -21.71 15.50 -16.31
N GLY A 99 -21.64 15.98 -15.08
CA GLY A 99 -22.18 15.26 -13.92
C GLY A 99 -21.30 14.14 -13.38
N LEU A 100 -20.10 13.97 -13.94
CA LEU A 100 -19.14 12.96 -13.52
C LEU A 100 -17.93 13.62 -12.89
N LEU A 101 -17.79 13.43 -11.58
CA LEU A 101 -16.47 13.54 -10.96
C LEU A 101 -15.67 12.32 -11.40
N LEU A 102 -14.48 12.53 -11.96
CA LEU A 102 -13.54 11.46 -12.23
C LEU A 102 -12.13 11.94 -11.93
N SER A 103 -11.64 11.53 -10.77
CA SER A 103 -10.30 11.83 -10.31
C SER A 103 -9.61 10.52 -10.05
N SER A 104 -8.40 10.36 -10.59
CA SER A 104 -7.63 9.14 -10.39
C SER A 104 -6.20 9.42 -9.97
N CYS A 105 -5.68 8.55 -9.13
CA CYS A 105 -4.27 8.52 -8.79
C CYS A 105 -3.75 7.10 -9.00
N ARG A 106 -2.58 6.99 -9.61
CA ARG A 106 -1.87 5.73 -9.76
C ARG A 106 -0.48 5.86 -9.16
N LEU A 107 -0.10 4.89 -8.33
CA LEU A 107 1.28 4.72 -7.88
C LEU A 107 1.87 3.51 -8.61
N VAL A 108 3.06 3.65 -9.20
CA VAL A 108 3.76 2.58 -9.95
C VAL A 108 5.15 2.33 -9.36
N TRP A 109 5.65 1.10 -9.42
CA TRP A 109 7.05 0.79 -9.07
C TRP A 109 7.96 1.16 -10.21
N ASN A 110 8.83 2.12 -9.96
CA ASN A 110 9.83 2.60 -10.92
C ASN A 110 9.27 2.87 -12.33
N ASP A 111 10.11 3.26 -13.29
CA ASP A 111 9.65 3.55 -14.67
C ASP A 111 9.59 2.30 -15.56
N LYS A 112 10.08 1.16 -15.07
CA LYS A 112 10.31 -0.05 -15.87
C LYS A 112 9.20 -1.07 -15.73
N HIS A 113 8.47 -1.08 -14.60
CA HIS A 113 7.32 -1.95 -14.41
C HIS A 113 6.03 -1.15 -14.59
N HIS A 114 5.19 -1.54 -15.54
CA HIS A 114 3.85 -0.97 -15.73
C HIS A 114 2.88 -1.36 -14.61
N SER A 115 3.33 -2.16 -13.65
CA SER A 115 2.59 -2.63 -12.49
C SER A 115 2.27 -1.51 -11.53
N SER A 116 0.97 -1.19 -11.40
CA SER A 116 0.50 -0.21 -10.43
C SER A 116 0.42 -0.83 -9.05
N MET A 117 1.15 -0.25 -8.09
CA MET A 117 1.04 -0.51 -6.65
C MET A 117 -0.34 -0.23 -6.10
N LEU A 118 -0.90 0.88 -6.58
CA LEU A 118 -2.10 1.47 -6.08
C LEU A 118 -2.75 2.19 -7.24
N SER A 119 -4.02 1.91 -7.46
CA SER A 119 -4.89 2.65 -8.34
C SER A 119 -6.06 3.10 -7.50
N VAL A 120 -6.23 4.41 -7.42
CA VAL A 120 -7.34 5.08 -6.75
C VAL A 120 -8.19 5.75 -7.82
N SER A 121 -9.50 5.55 -7.77
CA SER A 121 -10.47 6.39 -8.46
C SER A 121 -11.45 6.96 -7.46
N ILE A 122 -11.79 8.23 -7.65
CA ILE A 122 -12.86 8.94 -6.95
C ILE A 122 -13.80 9.41 -8.04
N GLY A 123 -15.07 9.09 -7.91
CA GLY A 123 -16.06 9.56 -8.86
C GLY A 123 -17.49 9.50 -8.40
N SER A 124 -18.35 10.02 -9.26
CA SER A 124 -19.80 9.97 -9.09
C SER A 124 -20.30 8.55 -9.38
N ALA A 125 -21.19 8.03 -8.54
CA ALA A 125 -21.85 6.73 -8.72
C ALA A 125 -23.37 6.87 -8.67
N ASP A 126 -24.07 6.01 -9.39
CA ASP A 126 -25.53 6.01 -9.44
C ASP A 126 -26.13 4.71 -8.88
N GLY A 127 -27.47 4.60 -8.92
CA GLY A 127 -28.17 3.41 -8.42
C GLY A 127 -27.81 2.10 -9.14
N THR A 128 -27.27 2.17 -10.37
CA THR A 128 -26.83 0.99 -11.12
C THR A 128 -25.51 0.45 -10.58
N ASP A 129 -24.55 1.32 -10.21
CA ASP A 129 -23.33 0.89 -9.53
C ASP A 129 -23.65 0.16 -8.21
N VAL A 130 -24.62 0.67 -7.46
CA VAL A 130 -25.10 0.04 -6.22
C VAL A 130 -25.72 -1.33 -6.49
N ALA A 131 -26.59 -1.40 -7.50
CA ALA A 131 -27.25 -2.64 -7.86
C ALA A 131 -26.25 -3.71 -8.33
N ASP A 132 -25.21 -3.31 -9.07
CA ASP A 132 -24.17 -4.20 -9.53
C ASP A 132 -23.31 -4.73 -8.38
N ASP A 133 -22.87 -3.87 -7.46
CA ASP A 133 -22.18 -4.31 -6.25
C ASP A 133 -23.04 -5.26 -5.40
N GLN A 134 -24.33 -4.94 -5.27
CA GLN A 134 -25.30 -5.78 -4.54
C GLN A 134 -25.46 -7.16 -5.18
N ARG A 135 -25.45 -7.26 -6.52
CA ARG A 135 -25.51 -8.54 -7.24
C ARG A 135 -24.27 -9.40 -6.99
N LEU A 136 -23.13 -8.77 -6.76
CA LEU A 136 -21.85 -9.45 -6.51
C LEU A 136 -21.64 -9.81 -5.02
N LEU A 137 -22.52 -9.36 -4.12
CA LEU A 137 -22.44 -9.70 -2.70
C LEU A 137 -22.54 -11.22 -2.47
N GLY A 138 -21.73 -11.71 -1.55
CA GLY A 138 -21.69 -13.13 -1.16
C GLY A 138 -20.90 -14.00 -2.14
N SER A 139 -20.98 -13.76 -3.44
CA SER A 139 -20.22 -14.50 -4.45
C SER A 139 -18.79 -13.99 -4.60
N THR A 140 -18.62 -12.68 -4.77
CA THR A 140 -17.33 -12.04 -5.11
C THR A 140 -17.01 -10.84 -4.22
N LEU A 141 -18.02 -10.18 -3.68
CA LEU A 141 -17.86 -9.06 -2.75
C LEU A 141 -18.38 -9.39 -1.35
N ARG A 142 -17.84 -8.69 -0.38
CA ARG A 142 -18.29 -8.65 1.01
C ARG A 142 -18.58 -7.20 1.36
N GLN A 143 -19.75 -6.96 1.96
CA GLN A 143 -20.12 -5.63 2.43
C GLN A 143 -19.54 -5.37 3.82
N VAL A 144 -19.17 -4.12 4.09
CA VAL A 144 -18.70 -3.68 5.39
C VAL A 144 -19.12 -2.22 5.64
N GLY A 145 -19.50 -1.88 6.87
CA GLY A 145 -19.93 -0.52 7.22
C GLY A 145 -18.76 0.37 7.66
N PHE A 146 -18.60 1.53 7.03
CA PHE A 146 -17.63 2.57 7.41
C PHE A 146 -18.27 3.74 8.16
N GLY A 147 -19.50 3.53 8.66
CA GLY A 147 -20.34 4.51 9.33
C GLY A 147 -21.80 4.28 8.95
N PRO A 148 -22.76 5.00 9.56
CA PRO A 148 -24.17 4.88 9.21
C PRO A 148 -24.47 5.38 7.78
N ASP A 149 -23.61 6.27 7.25
CA ASP A 149 -23.85 6.92 5.96
C ASP A 149 -22.87 6.44 4.86
N VAL A 150 -22.00 5.48 5.18
CA VAL A 150 -20.93 5.00 4.28
C VAL A 150 -20.88 3.48 4.25
N THR A 151 -21.10 2.93 3.05
CA THR A 151 -21.02 1.50 2.78
C THR A 151 -19.73 1.21 2.04
N GLY A 152 -19.04 0.13 2.42
CA GLY A 152 -17.90 -0.39 1.71
C GLY A 152 -18.14 -1.80 1.18
N TRP A 153 -17.40 -2.15 0.13
CA TRP A 153 -17.35 -3.47 -0.47
C TRP A 153 -15.90 -3.84 -0.70
N PHE A 154 -15.57 -5.10 -0.43
CA PHE A 154 -14.26 -5.63 -0.78
C PHE A 154 -14.36 -7.03 -1.36
N ALA A 155 -13.45 -7.35 -2.26
CA ALA A 155 -13.25 -8.72 -2.71
C ALA A 155 -12.29 -9.46 -1.76
N PRO A 156 -12.55 -10.75 -1.43
CA PRO A 156 -11.58 -11.60 -0.75
C PRO A 156 -10.23 -11.64 -1.49
N GLY A 157 -9.15 -11.95 -0.77
CA GLY A 157 -7.79 -11.89 -1.31
C GLY A 157 -7.27 -10.46 -1.46
N THR A 158 -6.65 -10.17 -2.61
CA THR A 158 -5.98 -8.89 -2.98
C THR A 158 -6.87 -7.98 -3.85
N GLY A 159 -8.17 -8.27 -3.92
CA GLY A 159 -9.08 -7.52 -4.77
C GLY A 159 -9.39 -6.11 -4.26
N PRO A 160 -10.19 -5.34 -5.03
CA PRO A 160 -10.45 -3.93 -4.75
C PRO A 160 -11.22 -3.72 -3.45
N MET A 161 -11.02 -2.53 -2.87
CA MET A 161 -11.87 -1.93 -1.84
C MET A 161 -12.64 -0.77 -2.48
N ALA A 162 -13.96 -0.78 -2.36
CA ALA A 162 -14.82 0.32 -2.77
C ALA A 162 -15.55 0.89 -1.56
N LEU A 163 -15.59 2.21 -1.42
CA LEU A 163 -16.43 2.92 -0.46
C LEU A 163 -17.40 3.80 -1.24
N GLN A 164 -18.64 3.86 -0.76
CA GLN A 164 -19.66 4.71 -1.33
C GLN A 164 -20.48 5.38 -0.24
N PHE A 165 -20.83 6.64 -0.48
CA PHE A 165 -21.65 7.43 0.43
C PHE A 165 -22.54 8.39 -0.35
N ALA A 166 -23.73 8.66 0.20
CA ALA A 166 -24.65 9.62 -0.39
C ALA A 166 -24.05 11.02 -0.30
N CYS A 167 -23.97 11.72 -1.42
CA CYS A 167 -23.53 13.09 -1.49
C CYS A 167 -24.39 13.79 -2.54
N ALA A 168 -25.43 14.47 -2.09
CA ALA A 168 -26.14 15.40 -2.95
C ALA A 168 -25.32 16.70 -2.98
N TYR A 169 -24.68 16.99 -4.12
CA TYR A 169 -23.90 18.21 -4.30
C TYR A 169 -24.52 19.05 -5.43
N GLN A 170 -24.48 20.38 -5.29
CA GLN A 170 -25.25 21.31 -6.15
C GLN A 170 -24.94 21.20 -7.65
N GLN A 171 -23.74 20.75 -8.02
CA GLN A 171 -23.36 20.57 -9.43
C GLN A 171 -24.04 19.37 -10.11
N ALA A 172 -24.52 18.38 -9.35
CA ALA A 172 -25.27 17.24 -9.90
C ALA A 172 -26.64 17.65 -10.47
N ALA A 173 -27.19 18.79 -10.06
CA ALA A 173 -28.48 19.30 -10.55
C ALA A 173 -28.44 19.71 -12.03
N ALA A 174 -27.26 20.01 -12.59
CA ALA A 174 -27.06 20.34 -14.00
C ALA A 174 -26.72 19.13 -14.88
N ALA A 175 -26.58 17.94 -14.29
CA ALA A 175 -26.24 16.72 -15.01
C ALA A 175 -27.47 16.07 -15.66
N ALA A 176 -27.28 15.46 -16.83
CA ALA A 176 -28.32 14.68 -17.51
C ALA A 176 -28.80 13.46 -16.68
N LYS A 177 -27.96 12.96 -15.77
CA LYS A 177 -28.30 11.91 -14.81
C LYS A 177 -27.75 12.33 -13.44
N PRO A 178 -28.60 12.70 -12.47
CA PRO A 178 -28.11 13.03 -11.14
C PRO A 178 -27.49 11.78 -10.51
N SER A 179 -26.23 11.89 -10.11
CA SER A 179 -25.52 10.86 -9.37
C SER A 179 -25.49 11.27 -7.89
N PRO A 180 -26.34 10.67 -7.04
CA PRO A 180 -26.48 11.08 -5.65
C PRO A 180 -25.40 10.48 -4.75
N TYR A 181 -24.45 9.72 -5.30
CA TYR A 181 -23.39 9.05 -4.55
C TYR A 181 -22.00 9.47 -5.03
N LEU A 182 -21.07 9.51 -4.09
CA LEU A 182 -19.65 9.50 -4.39
C LEU A 182 -19.10 8.12 -4.06
N ARG A 183 -18.21 7.64 -4.93
CA ARG A 183 -17.56 6.34 -4.85
C ARG A 183 -16.05 6.51 -4.91
N ILE A 184 -15.38 5.75 -4.06
CA ILE A 184 -13.92 5.68 -3.99
C ILE A 184 -13.54 4.23 -4.17
N VAL A 185 -12.72 3.93 -5.18
CA VAL A 185 -12.21 2.58 -5.42
C VAL A 185 -10.71 2.60 -5.25
N VAL A 186 -10.20 1.69 -4.44
CA VAL A 186 -8.79 1.47 -4.18
C VAL A 186 -8.45 0.04 -4.60
N ALA A 187 -7.50 -0.10 -5.51
CA ALA A 187 -7.10 -1.38 -6.08
C ALA A 187 -5.60 -1.41 -6.36
N SER A 188 -5.08 -2.58 -6.74
CA SER A 188 -3.76 -2.74 -7.37
C SER A 188 -3.90 -3.73 -8.51
N ALA A 189 -3.02 -3.61 -9.49
CA ALA A 189 -2.99 -4.54 -10.62
C ALA A 189 -2.18 -5.80 -10.29
N ASP A 190 -1.17 -5.71 -9.41
CA ASP A 190 -0.08 -6.71 -9.37
C ASP A 190 0.46 -6.95 -7.95
N LEU A 191 -0.39 -7.34 -6.99
CA LEU A 191 0.10 -7.65 -5.63
C LEU A 191 0.73 -9.04 -5.46
N GLY A 192 0.85 -9.85 -6.53
CA GLY A 192 1.33 -11.22 -6.43
C GLY A 192 0.54 -12.06 -5.41
N THR A 193 1.14 -13.14 -4.92
CA THR A 193 0.53 -14.08 -3.95
C THR A 193 0.68 -13.66 -2.48
N ALA A 194 1.33 -12.54 -2.19
CA ALA A 194 1.76 -12.18 -0.84
C ALA A 194 1.16 -10.85 -0.35
N SER A 195 -0.11 -10.88 0.04
CA SER A 195 -0.65 -10.18 1.24
C SER A 195 -2.19 -10.24 1.25
N THR A 196 -2.76 -11.05 2.15
CA THR A 196 -4.21 -11.32 2.18
C THR A 196 -4.99 -10.48 3.20
N GLY A 197 -4.33 -9.95 4.24
CA GLY A 197 -4.98 -9.17 5.31
C GLY A 197 -4.46 -7.74 5.45
N SER A 198 -3.13 -7.55 5.48
CA SER A 198 -2.53 -6.23 5.72
C SER A 198 -2.71 -5.27 4.54
N VAL A 199 -2.64 -5.76 3.30
CA VAL A 199 -3.00 -4.95 2.12
C VAL A 199 -4.45 -4.51 2.20
N ARG A 200 -5.35 -5.44 2.57
CA ARG A 200 -6.78 -5.13 2.62
C ARG A 200 -7.09 -4.08 3.69
N ALA A 201 -6.44 -4.19 4.85
CA ALA A 201 -6.49 -3.15 5.87
C ALA A 201 -5.96 -1.82 5.34
N ALA A 202 -4.81 -1.81 4.66
CA ALA A 202 -4.26 -0.60 4.05
C ALA A 202 -5.20 0.03 3.00
N TYR A 203 -5.89 -0.78 2.20
CA TYR A 203 -6.90 -0.29 1.26
C TYR A 203 -8.12 0.32 1.96
N ALA A 204 -8.57 -0.29 3.07
CA ALA A 204 -9.64 0.25 3.89
C ALA A 204 -9.24 1.60 4.50
N ASP A 205 -8.03 1.71 5.03
CA ASP A 205 -7.46 2.94 5.58
C ASP A 205 -7.37 4.03 4.50
N ILE A 206 -6.78 3.72 3.35
CA ILE A 206 -6.65 4.63 2.21
C ILE A 206 -8.02 5.10 1.74
N ALA A 207 -8.97 4.18 1.55
CA ALA A 207 -10.30 4.51 1.07
C ALA A 207 -11.05 5.42 2.07
N LEU A 208 -11.00 5.11 3.37
CA LEU A 208 -11.64 5.92 4.41
C LEU A 208 -10.99 7.32 4.50
N LYS A 209 -9.66 7.39 4.43
CA LYS A 209 -8.93 8.65 4.44
C LYS A 209 -9.32 9.55 3.27
N LEU A 210 -9.39 8.97 2.07
CA LEU A 210 -9.83 9.67 0.86
C LEU A 210 -11.33 10.02 0.91
N ALA A 211 -12.18 9.19 1.52
CA ALA A 211 -13.59 9.50 1.74
C ALA A 211 -13.75 10.76 2.59
N LYS A 212 -13.02 10.82 3.71
CA LYS A 212 -13.00 12.01 4.57
C LYS A 212 -12.46 13.24 3.85
N ALA A 213 -11.38 13.08 3.08
CA ALA A 213 -10.82 14.18 2.29
C ALA A 213 -11.80 14.70 1.23
N THR A 214 -12.49 13.78 0.55
CA THR A 214 -13.50 14.10 -0.46
C THR A 214 -14.70 14.80 0.18
N ALA A 215 -15.22 14.30 1.29
CA ALA A 215 -16.33 14.91 2.02
C ALA A 215 -16.00 16.31 2.59
N ARG A 216 -14.73 16.61 2.87
CA ARG A 216 -14.30 17.97 3.27
C ARG A 216 -14.24 18.94 2.09
N ARG A 217 -13.88 18.45 0.91
CA ARG A 217 -13.66 19.29 -0.29
C ARG A 217 -14.91 19.44 -1.16
N ILE A 218 -15.79 18.44 -1.15
CA ILE A 218 -17.05 18.43 -1.89
C ILE A 218 -18.18 18.64 -0.88
N PRO A 219 -18.86 19.80 -0.89
CA PRO A 219 -19.93 20.08 0.05
C PRO A 219 -21.16 19.22 -0.30
N CYS A 220 -21.31 18.11 0.42
CA CYS A 220 -22.53 17.31 0.41
C CYS A 220 -23.60 18.02 1.25
N THR A 221 -24.85 18.05 0.79
CA THR A 221 -25.96 18.67 1.55
C THR A 221 -26.36 17.86 2.78
N ASN A 222 -26.02 16.58 2.82
CA ASN A 222 -26.23 15.70 3.97
C ASN A 222 -25.00 15.69 4.89
N GLN A 223 -25.23 15.55 6.20
CA GLN A 223 -24.15 15.33 7.17
C GLN A 223 -23.66 13.88 7.07
N LEU A 224 -22.42 13.70 6.60
CA LEU A 224 -21.78 12.39 6.52
C LEU A 224 -21.15 12.01 7.86
N ARG A 225 -21.57 10.88 8.42
CA ARG A 225 -20.90 10.28 9.58
C ARG A 225 -20.07 9.08 9.13
N MET A 226 -18.76 9.22 9.26
CA MET A 226 -17.76 8.21 8.96
C MET A 226 -17.10 7.74 10.26
N LEU A 227 -16.66 6.49 10.32
CA LEU A 227 -15.83 6.00 11.42
C LEU A 227 -14.49 6.73 11.47
N ASP A 228 -13.88 6.78 12.65
CA ASP A 228 -12.54 7.34 12.82
C ASP A 228 -11.46 6.47 12.17
N GLN A 229 -11.63 5.15 12.25
CA GLN A 229 -10.77 4.12 11.70
C GLN A 229 -11.59 3.12 10.88
N PRO A 230 -10.99 2.43 9.89
CA PRO A 230 -11.71 1.42 9.16
C PRO A 230 -12.15 0.27 10.10
N PRO A 231 -13.27 -0.38 9.81
CA PRO A 231 -13.67 -1.59 10.51
C PRO A 231 -12.66 -2.71 10.26
N ALA A 232 -12.54 -3.63 11.22
CA ALA A 232 -11.78 -4.85 11.00
C ALA A 232 -12.42 -5.66 9.85
N LEU A 233 -11.62 -6.00 8.86
CA LEU A 233 -12.08 -6.79 7.73
C LEU A 233 -11.89 -8.28 8.04
N PRO A 234 -12.90 -9.13 7.80
CA PRO A 234 -12.75 -10.55 8.06
C PRO A 234 -11.66 -11.14 7.17
N ALA A 235 -10.98 -12.16 7.69
CA ALA A 235 -10.11 -13.00 6.86
C ALA A 235 -10.98 -13.59 5.74
N GLY A 236 -10.49 -13.45 4.51
CA GLY A 236 -11.19 -13.93 3.31
C GLY A 236 -10.62 -15.25 2.87
#